data_AF-A0A7S0KCP5-F1
#
_entry.id   AF-A0A7S0KCP5-F1
#
_cell.length_a   1.000
_cell.length_b   1.000
_cell.length_c   1.000
_cell.angle_alpha   90.00
_cell.angle_beta   90.00
_cell.angle_gamma   90.00
#
_symmetry.space_group_name_H-M   'P 1'
#
loop_
_entity.id
_entity.type
_entity.pdbx_description
1 polymer ?
#
loop_
_entity_poly.entity_id
_entity_poly.type
_entity_poly.pdbx_seq_one_letter_code
_entity_poly.pdbx_strand_id
1 'polypeptide(L)'
;TGEGPNEVGARATRTRVNPIGERERAPPLRAPAMAATDSPGGANIAEPGEMPAESGPSFRFEARRARLDWRLLHSVDVDRLMRENDLDMLETTLETVAFGDVTVEDSRNLTVNNSRKILRLAQCQVEYLLHVQETLVAHKERLRRCAEEAQRECIDAKSRFKHERVRAKELKRELRTARKALRTYEVLEQIRSGKPLEEILTGAIVFAGPDGEGSIAP
;
A
#
# COMPACT_ATOMS: atom_id res chain seq x y z
N THR A 1 -2.77 -36.28 -51.19
CA THR A 1 -3.85 -35.32 -50.86
C THR A 1 -3.98 -35.33 -49.34
N GLY A 2 -3.18 -34.60 -48.55
CA GLY A 2 -3.05 -33.13 -48.48
C GLY A 2 -4.43 -32.53 -48.22
N GLU A 3 -4.81 -31.88 -47.12
CA GLU A 3 -4.18 -31.02 -46.09
C GLU A 3 -5.04 -31.15 -44.80
N GLY A 4 -4.51 -31.19 -43.58
CA GLY A 4 -4.20 -30.01 -42.75
C GLY A 4 -5.46 -29.39 -42.08
N PRO A 5 -5.66 -29.45 -40.76
CA PRO A 5 -6.70 -28.66 -40.09
C PRO A 5 -6.28 -27.18 -40.03
N ASN A 6 -7.17 -26.33 -40.51
CA ASN A 6 -6.97 -24.90 -40.74
C ASN A 6 -6.79 -24.14 -39.41
N GLU A 7 -5.62 -23.54 -39.22
CA GLU A 7 -5.33 -22.56 -38.19
C GLU A 7 -6.15 -21.28 -38.46
N VAL A 8 -6.97 -20.85 -37.50
CA VAL A 8 -7.58 -19.51 -37.53
C VAL A 8 -7.20 -18.77 -36.25
N GLY A 9 -6.04 -18.09 -36.36
CA GLY A 9 -5.72 -16.79 -35.78
C GLY A 9 -6.26 -16.45 -34.39
N ALA A 10 -5.45 -16.73 -33.37
CA ALA A 10 -5.54 -16.05 -32.08
C ALA A 10 -5.27 -14.55 -32.25
N ARG A 11 -6.33 -13.74 -32.33
CA ARG A 11 -6.21 -12.27 -32.31
C ARG A 11 -6.18 -11.82 -30.86
N ALA A 12 -4.96 -11.63 -30.33
CA ALA A 12 -4.71 -11.00 -29.05
C ALA A 12 -5.34 -9.59 -29.02
N THR A 13 -6.37 -9.39 -28.20
CA THR A 13 -6.88 -8.06 -27.85
C THR A 13 -5.93 -7.44 -26.83
N ARG A 14 -5.00 -6.65 -27.35
CA ARG A 14 -4.10 -5.79 -26.60
C ARG A 14 -4.92 -4.68 -25.93
N THR A 15 -5.35 -4.87 -24.69
CA THR A 15 -5.96 -3.80 -23.89
C THR A 15 -4.88 -2.74 -23.62
N ARG A 16 -4.99 -1.64 -24.36
CA ARG A 16 -4.14 -0.47 -24.26
C ARG A 16 -4.65 0.36 -23.07
N VAL A 17 -4.10 0.09 -21.89
CA VAL A 17 -4.23 1.01 -20.75
C VAL A 17 -3.40 2.25 -21.10
N ASN A 18 -4.07 3.35 -21.42
CA ASN A 18 -3.41 4.64 -21.54
C ASN A 18 -3.45 5.36 -20.19
N PRO A 19 -2.33 5.93 -19.72
CA PRO A 19 -2.21 6.56 -18.41
C PRO A 19 -2.81 7.97 -18.46
N ILE A 20 -3.62 8.33 -17.45
CA ILE A 20 -4.04 9.71 -17.24
C ILE A 20 -2.87 10.45 -16.61
N GLY A 21 -2.41 11.46 -17.35
CA GLY A 21 -1.23 12.25 -17.08
C GLY A 21 -1.32 13.12 -15.83
N GLU A 22 -0.13 13.27 -15.27
CA GLU A 22 0.34 14.31 -14.38
C GLU A 22 -0.21 15.70 -14.72
N ARG A 23 -0.69 16.43 -13.70
CA ARG A 23 -0.41 17.86 -13.46
C ARG A 23 -1.12 18.34 -12.19
N GLU A 24 -0.43 18.27 -11.06
CA GLU A 24 -0.55 19.32 -10.04
C GLU A 24 0.76 19.40 -9.24
N ARG A 25 1.49 20.50 -9.41
CA ARG A 25 2.74 20.79 -8.69
C ARG A 25 2.38 21.15 -7.25
N ALA A 26 2.76 20.30 -6.30
CA ALA A 26 2.78 20.66 -4.89
C ALA A 26 3.87 21.74 -4.61
N PRO A 27 3.62 22.72 -3.72
CA PRO A 27 4.62 23.72 -3.34
C PRO A 27 5.70 23.11 -2.43
N PRO A 28 6.95 23.62 -2.40
CA PRO A 28 8.01 23.05 -1.60
C PRO A 28 7.78 23.31 -0.11
N LEU A 29 7.65 22.24 0.67
CA LEU A 29 7.67 22.29 2.14
C LEU A 29 9.06 22.78 2.60
N ARG A 30 9.04 23.94 3.25
CA ARG A 30 10.19 24.60 3.89
C ARG A 30 10.69 23.73 5.05
N ALA A 31 11.92 23.23 4.95
CA ALA A 31 12.56 22.47 6.03
C ALA A 31 12.78 23.37 7.27
N PRO A 32 12.42 22.94 8.50
CA PRO A 32 12.88 23.61 9.70
C PRO A 32 14.30 23.12 10.06
N ALA A 33 15.11 24.09 10.48
CA ALA A 33 16.52 23.97 10.79
C ALA A 33 16.80 23.00 11.95
N MET A 34 17.97 22.37 11.87
CA MET A 34 18.53 21.53 12.92
C MET A 34 18.78 22.33 14.19
N ALA A 35 18.22 21.88 15.31
CA ALA A 35 18.70 22.21 16.64
C ALA A 35 19.02 20.90 17.35
N ALA A 36 20.31 20.68 17.60
CA ALA A 36 20.80 19.59 18.41
C ALA A 36 20.50 19.86 19.88
N THR A 37 19.88 18.91 20.56
CA THR A 37 19.96 18.78 22.02
C THR A 37 20.05 17.30 22.38
N ASP A 38 21.21 16.92 22.89
CA ASP A 38 21.50 15.68 23.61
C ASP A 38 20.65 15.58 24.89
N SER A 39 19.97 14.43 25.09
CA SER A 39 20.09 13.63 26.33
C SER A 39 19.12 12.44 26.37
N PRO A 40 19.45 11.38 27.13
CA PRO A 40 18.92 10.03 26.94
C PRO A 40 17.85 9.66 27.97
N GLY A 41 16.91 8.78 27.58
CA GLY A 41 16.10 8.04 28.54
C GLY A 41 14.64 7.85 28.12
N GLY A 42 14.18 6.60 28.17
CA GLY A 42 12.76 6.26 28.09
C GLY A 42 12.36 5.55 26.80
N ALA A 43 12.52 4.24 26.77
CA ALA A 43 11.88 3.37 25.79
C ALA A 43 10.36 3.41 25.97
N ASN A 44 9.67 4.23 25.19
CA ASN A 44 8.25 4.05 24.95
C ASN A 44 8.10 3.28 23.63
N ILE A 45 7.88 1.97 23.75
CA ILE A 45 7.36 1.14 22.67
C ILE A 45 5.97 1.72 22.39
N ALA A 46 5.85 2.49 21.31
CA ALA A 46 4.55 2.91 20.81
C ALA A 46 3.71 1.65 20.58
N GLU A 47 2.66 1.51 21.37
CA GLU A 47 1.59 0.55 21.12
C GLU A 47 1.06 0.74 19.70
N PRO A 48 0.59 -0.34 19.03
CA PRO A 48 -0.04 -0.20 17.73
C PRO A 48 -1.31 0.63 17.92
N GLY A 49 -1.20 1.93 17.61
CA GLY A 49 -2.28 2.88 17.68
C GLY A 49 -3.47 2.33 16.92
N GLU A 50 -4.55 2.11 17.66
CA GLU A 50 -5.88 1.87 17.10
C GLU A 50 -6.19 3.05 16.18
N MET A 51 -6.14 2.79 14.88
CA MET A 51 -6.60 3.74 13.87
C MET A 51 -8.08 4.01 14.18
N PRO A 52 -8.50 5.26 14.37
CA PRO A 52 -9.91 5.56 14.61
C PRO A 52 -10.70 5.00 13.43
N ALA A 53 -11.67 4.13 13.73
CA ALA A 53 -12.64 3.69 12.74
C ALA A 53 -13.41 4.93 12.30
N GLU A 54 -13.09 5.46 11.12
CA GLU A 54 -13.85 6.55 10.53
C GLU A 54 -15.25 6.02 10.19
N SER A 55 -16.18 6.20 11.12
CA SER A 55 -17.59 6.01 10.90
C SER A 55 -18.09 7.19 10.06
N GLY A 56 -18.00 7.03 8.75
CA GLY A 56 -18.65 7.93 7.81
C GLY A 56 -20.14 8.11 8.13
N PRO A 57 -20.76 9.20 7.65
CA PRO A 57 -22.18 9.45 7.89
C PRO A 57 -23.02 8.26 7.40
N SER A 58 -23.98 7.85 8.23
CA SER A 58 -24.88 6.73 7.89
C SER A 58 -25.78 7.07 6.70
N PHE A 59 -26.03 6.09 5.84
CA PHE A 59 -26.92 6.27 4.68
C PHE A 59 -28.32 6.69 5.12
N ARG A 60 -28.87 7.70 4.44
CA ARG A 60 -30.25 8.15 4.58
C ARG A 60 -30.78 8.56 3.22
N PHE A 61 -32.03 8.19 2.92
CA PHE A 61 -32.71 8.69 1.74
C PHE A 61 -32.91 10.21 1.82
N GLU A 62 -32.51 10.90 0.77
CA GLU A 62 -32.71 12.34 0.63
C GLU A 62 -34.09 12.64 0.01
N ALA A 63 -34.72 13.73 0.45
CA ALA A 63 -35.97 14.17 -0.15
C ALA A 63 -35.72 14.60 -1.59
N ARG A 64 -36.43 13.98 -2.54
CA ARG A 64 -36.37 14.32 -3.97
C ARG A 64 -36.93 15.73 -4.15
N ARG A 65 -36.06 16.69 -4.46
CA ARG A 65 -36.40 18.12 -4.59
C ARG A 65 -36.04 18.68 -5.97
N ALA A 66 -35.33 17.90 -6.79
CA ALA A 66 -34.89 18.33 -8.12
C ALA A 66 -36.00 18.09 -9.15
N ARG A 67 -36.21 19.04 -10.05
CA ARG A 67 -37.13 18.84 -11.18
C ARG A 67 -36.54 17.82 -12.15
N LEU A 68 -37.39 17.00 -12.75
CA LEU A 68 -36.97 16.03 -13.74
C LEU A 68 -36.49 16.71 -15.04
N ASP A 69 -35.26 16.48 -15.49
CA ASP A 69 -34.79 16.94 -16.81
C ASP A 69 -35.34 16.04 -17.91
N TRP A 70 -36.55 16.37 -18.37
CA TRP A 70 -37.18 15.71 -19.48
C TRP A 70 -36.37 15.81 -20.77
N ARG A 71 -35.66 16.91 -21.03
CA ARG A 71 -34.92 17.07 -22.28
C ARG A 71 -33.80 16.02 -22.36
N LEU A 72 -33.08 15.82 -21.26
CA LEU A 72 -32.08 14.77 -21.13
C LEU A 72 -32.72 13.38 -21.27
N LEU A 73 -33.82 13.12 -20.56
CA LEU A 73 -34.48 11.82 -20.62
C LEU A 73 -35.00 11.49 -22.02
N HIS A 74 -35.46 12.47 -22.79
CA HIS A 74 -35.90 12.25 -24.17
C HIS A 74 -34.74 11.92 -25.12
N SER A 75 -33.56 12.54 -24.95
CA SER A 75 -32.41 12.31 -25.83
C SER A 75 -31.76 10.93 -25.67
N VAL A 76 -31.97 10.25 -24.54
CA VAL A 76 -31.33 8.96 -24.25
C VAL A 76 -31.97 7.84 -25.08
N ASP A 77 -31.18 7.01 -25.73
CA ASP A 77 -31.67 5.74 -26.30
C ASP A 77 -31.25 4.61 -25.36
N VAL A 78 -32.22 4.01 -24.66
CA VAL A 78 -31.96 2.97 -23.66
C VAL A 78 -31.46 1.68 -24.31
N ASP A 79 -31.97 1.33 -25.49
CA ASP A 79 -31.54 0.10 -26.16
C ASP A 79 -30.12 0.26 -26.69
N ARG A 80 -29.76 1.46 -27.15
CA ARG A 80 -28.38 1.78 -27.51
C ARG A 80 -27.45 1.77 -26.29
N LEU A 81 -27.86 2.40 -25.19
CA LEU A 81 -27.11 2.45 -23.94
C LEU A 81 -26.76 1.03 -23.47
N MET A 82 -27.74 0.12 -23.47
CA MET A 82 -27.52 -1.27 -23.06
C MET A 82 -26.60 -2.04 -24.02
N ARG A 83 -26.71 -1.82 -25.34
CA ARG A 83 -25.86 -2.51 -26.33
C ARG A 83 -24.41 -2.03 -26.32
N GLU A 84 -24.21 -0.73 -26.16
CA GLU A 84 -22.89 -0.09 -26.22
C GLU A 84 -22.22 0.01 -24.84
N ASN A 85 -22.95 -0.31 -23.77
CA ASN A 85 -22.53 -0.13 -22.38
C ASN A 85 -22.02 1.30 -22.13
N ASP A 86 -22.80 2.28 -22.59
CA ASP A 86 -22.49 3.71 -22.50
C ASP A 86 -22.71 4.19 -21.05
N LEU A 87 -21.67 4.00 -20.23
CA LEU A 87 -21.68 4.38 -18.82
C LEU A 87 -21.73 5.91 -18.64
N ASP A 88 -21.11 6.67 -19.54
CA ASP A 88 -21.10 8.13 -19.48
C ASP A 88 -22.54 8.67 -19.57
N MET A 89 -23.34 8.10 -20.49
CA MET A 89 -24.76 8.45 -20.60
C MET A 89 -25.58 7.95 -19.39
N LEU A 90 -25.28 6.76 -18.87
CA LEU A 90 -25.96 6.21 -17.70
C LEU A 90 -25.73 7.07 -16.44
N GLU A 91 -24.49 7.51 -16.22
CA GLU A 91 -24.09 8.38 -15.12
C GLU A 91 -24.71 9.78 -15.25
N THR A 92 -24.72 10.34 -16.46
CA THR A 92 -25.34 11.66 -16.72
C THR A 92 -26.84 11.66 -16.38
N THR A 93 -27.53 10.53 -16.59
CA THR A 93 -28.97 10.40 -16.26
C THR A 93 -29.23 10.00 -14.81
N LEU A 94 -28.20 9.62 -14.05
CA LEU A 94 -28.33 9.09 -12.69
C LEU A 94 -28.98 10.09 -11.73
N GLU A 95 -28.48 11.33 -11.69
CA GLU A 95 -29.00 12.34 -10.78
C GLU A 95 -30.48 12.63 -11.02
N THR A 96 -30.85 12.79 -12.30
CA THR A 96 -32.24 13.08 -12.69
C THR A 96 -33.16 11.91 -12.33
N VAL A 97 -32.76 10.66 -12.56
CA VAL A 97 -33.60 9.49 -12.27
C VAL A 97 -33.66 9.17 -10.77
N ALA A 98 -32.56 9.36 -10.02
CA ALA A 98 -32.48 9.04 -8.60
C ALA A 98 -33.17 10.09 -7.70
N PHE A 99 -32.98 11.38 -8.01
CA PHE A 99 -33.43 12.51 -7.17
C PHE A 99 -34.53 13.36 -7.79
N GLY A 100 -34.92 13.07 -9.03
CA GLY A 100 -36.01 13.75 -9.71
C GLY A 100 -37.34 13.56 -8.98
N ASP A 101 -38.04 14.66 -8.75
CA ASP A 101 -39.41 14.67 -8.26
C ASP A 101 -40.39 14.74 -9.44
N VAL A 102 -41.42 13.89 -9.41
CA VAL A 102 -42.45 13.84 -10.45
C VAL A 102 -43.63 14.67 -9.96
N THR A 103 -43.78 15.87 -10.53
CA THR A 103 -44.82 16.80 -10.14
C THR A 103 -46.05 16.69 -11.05
N VAL A 104 -47.18 17.26 -10.63
CA VAL A 104 -48.43 17.27 -11.43
C VAL A 104 -48.25 18.00 -12.79
N GLU A 105 -47.31 18.95 -12.84
CA GLU A 105 -46.93 19.72 -14.03
C GLU A 105 -46.27 18.86 -15.11
N ASP A 106 -45.73 17.70 -14.73
CA ASP A 106 -45.05 16.77 -15.63
C ASP A 106 -46.00 15.79 -16.33
N SER A 107 -47.31 15.87 -16.07
CA SER A 107 -48.33 14.95 -16.59
C SER A 107 -48.33 14.79 -18.11
N ARG A 108 -47.95 15.83 -18.87
CA ARG A 108 -47.81 15.76 -20.35
C ARG A 108 -46.63 14.91 -20.80
N ASN A 109 -45.56 14.89 -20.01
CA ASN A 109 -44.34 14.15 -20.31
C ASN A 109 -44.36 12.75 -19.69
N LEU A 110 -45.15 12.51 -18.64
CA LEU A 110 -45.30 11.23 -17.97
C LEU A 110 -46.22 10.25 -18.74
N THR A 111 -45.94 10.07 -20.03
CA THR A 111 -46.63 9.06 -20.85
C THR A 111 -46.21 7.64 -20.45
N VAL A 112 -47.00 6.63 -20.81
CA VAL A 112 -46.69 5.20 -20.55
C VAL A 112 -45.32 4.80 -21.14
N ASN A 113 -44.95 5.37 -22.29
CA ASN A 113 -43.67 5.09 -22.93
C ASN A 113 -42.51 5.71 -22.16
N ASN A 114 -42.67 6.96 -21.70
CA ASN A 114 -41.64 7.67 -20.95
C ASN A 114 -41.46 7.08 -19.54
N SER A 115 -42.53 6.66 -18.88
CA SER A 115 -42.43 5.95 -17.59
C SER A 115 -41.75 4.60 -17.74
N ARG A 116 -42.04 3.84 -18.80
CA ARG A 116 -41.33 2.60 -19.13
C ARG A 116 -39.83 2.87 -19.37
N LYS A 117 -39.50 3.94 -20.09
CA LYS A 117 -38.12 4.33 -20.37
C LYS A 117 -37.35 4.67 -19.10
N ILE A 118 -37.93 5.48 -18.22
CA ILE A 118 -37.34 5.84 -16.92
C ILE A 118 -37.16 4.59 -16.06
N LEU A 119 -38.15 3.69 -16.02
CA LEU A 119 -38.02 2.44 -15.26
C LEU A 119 -36.88 1.57 -15.79
N ARG A 120 -36.73 1.44 -17.11
CA ARG A 120 -35.61 0.71 -17.71
C ARG A 120 -34.26 1.38 -17.39
N LEU A 121 -34.19 2.71 -17.42
CA LEU A 121 -32.98 3.43 -17.00
C LEU A 121 -32.66 3.19 -15.52
N ALA A 122 -33.65 3.25 -14.64
CA ALA A 122 -33.49 2.95 -13.22
C ALA A 122 -33.00 1.52 -13.00
N GLN A 123 -33.51 0.55 -13.78
CA GLN A 123 -33.02 -0.84 -13.75
C GLN A 123 -31.54 -0.92 -14.16
N CYS A 124 -31.13 -0.25 -15.23
CA CYS A 124 -29.72 -0.21 -15.66
C CYS A 124 -28.83 0.44 -14.59
N GLN A 125 -29.30 1.53 -13.96
CA GLN A 125 -28.58 2.21 -12.89
C GLN A 125 -28.43 1.31 -11.65
N VAL A 126 -29.48 0.58 -11.25
CA VAL A 126 -29.42 -0.37 -10.14
C VAL A 126 -28.43 -1.50 -10.45
N GLU A 127 -28.46 -2.06 -11.66
CA GLU A 127 -27.53 -3.10 -12.09
C GLU A 127 -26.07 -2.61 -12.06
N TYR A 128 -25.83 -1.40 -12.58
CA TYR A 128 -24.51 -0.76 -12.51
C TYR A 128 -24.04 -0.53 -11.07
N LEU A 129 -24.89 0.02 -10.21
CA LEU A 129 -24.54 0.28 -8.81
C LEU A 129 -24.27 -1.00 -8.02
N LEU A 130 -25.01 -2.08 -8.29
CA LEU A 130 -24.73 -3.41 -7.72
C LEU A 130 -23.36 -3.93 -8.18
N HIS A 131 -23.04 -3.81 -9.47
CA HIS A 131 -21.72 -4.19 -9.99
C HIS A 131 -20.58 -3.39 -9.35
N VAL A 132 -20.76 -2.08 -9.20
CA VAL A 132 -19.79 -1.19 -8.52
C VAL A 132 -19.62 -1.62 -7.06
N GLN A 133 -20.72 -1.89 -6.35
CA GLN A 133 -20.67 -2.36 -4.96
C GLN A 133 -19.89 -3.66 -4.83
N GLU A 134 -20.20 -4.68 -5.65
CA GLU A 134 -19.48 -5.96 -5.64
C GLU A 134 -18.00 -5.78 -5.94
N THR A 135 -17.68 -4.97 -6.95
CA THR A 135 -16.30 -4.66 -7.34
C THR A 135 -15.54 -3.98 -6.20
N LEU A 136 -16.13 -2.97 -5.56
CA LEU A 136 -15.54 -2.27 -4.42
C LEU A 136 -15.34 -3.20 -3.22
N VAL A 137 -16.29 -4.08 -2.92
CA VAL A 137 -16.16 -5.08 -1.85
C VAL A 137 -14.99 -6.03 -2.15
N ALA A 138 -14.90 -6.54 -3.38
CA ALA A 138 -13.80 -7.43 -3.79
C ALA A 138 -12.44 -6.72 -3.70
N HIS A 139 -12.36 -5.45 -4.14
CA HIS A 139 -11.14 -4.65 -4.03
C HIS A 139 -10.75 -4.39 -2.58
N LYS A 140 -11.73 -4.06 -1.73
CA LYS A 140 -11.53 -3.87 -0.29
C LYS A 140 -10.97 -5.13 0.35
N GLU A 141 -11.56 -6.30 0.10
CA GLU A 141 -11.08 -7.56 0.66
C GLU A 141 -9.69 -7.94 0.15
N ARG A 142 -9.38 -7.67 -1.13
CA ARG A 142 -8.03 -7.88 -1.68
C ARG A 142 -7.00 -6.99 -0.96
N LEU A 143 -7.28 -5.70 -0.85
CA LEU A 143 -6.40 -4.76 -0.15
C LEU A 143 -6.22 -5.13 1.32
N ARG A 144 -7.30 -5.57 1.99
CA ARG A 144 -7.28 -6.08 3.36
C ARG A 144 -6.31 -7.25 3.50
N ARG A 145 -6.39 -8.25 2.61
CA ARG A 145 -5.47 -9.41 2.60
C ARG A 145 -4.02 -9.00 2.35
N CYS A 146 -3.77 -8.14 1.37
CA CYS A 146 -2.42 -7.65 1.10
C CYS A 146 -1.83 -6.90 2.32
N ALA A 147 -2.64 -6.11 3.01
CA ALA A 147 -2.22 -5.43 4.24
C ALA A 147 -1.90 -6.42 5.36
N GLU A 148 -2.75 -7.43 5.57
CA GLU A 148 -2.51 -8.50 6.56
C GLU A 148 -1.24 -9.30 6.25
N GLU A 149 -1.00 -9.65 4.98
CA GLU A 149 0.21 -10.34 4.53
C GLU A 149 1.46 -9.50 4.77
N ALA A 150 1.46 -8.24 4.32
CA ALA A 150 2.57 -7.31 4.55
C ALA A 150 2.84 -7.09 6.04
N GLN A 151 1.80 -7.05 6.87
CA GLN A 151 1.94 -6.94 8.32
C GLN A 151 2.61 -8.19 8.91
N ARG A 152 2.21 -9.39 8.48
CA ARG A 152 2.85 -10.66 8.92
C ARG A 152 4.32 -10.71 8.50
N GLU A 153 4.63 -10.38 7.26
CA GLU A 153 6.01 -10.34 6.75
C GLU A 153 6.87 -9.34 7.53
N CYS A 154 6.33 -8.16 7.88
CA CYS A 154 7.01 -7.16 8.69
C CYS A 154 7.32 -7.69 10.11
N ILE A 155 6.37 -8.38 10.74
CA ILE A 155 6.55 -8.99 12.06
C ILE A 155 7.63 -10.07 12.01
N ASP A 156 7.59 -10.95 11.01
CA ASP A 156 8.57 -12.03 10.82
C ASP A 156 9.97 -11.48 10.54
N ALA A 157 10.08 -10.50 9.64
CA ALA A 157 11.34 -9.84 9.34
C ALA A 157 11.92 -9.14 10.58
N LYS A 158 11.08 -8.47 11.38
CA LYS A 158 11.49 -7.84 12.64
C LYS A 158 11.98 -8.87 13.66
N SER A 159 11.35 -10.04 13.73
CA SER A 159 11.77 -11.15 14.60
C SER A 159 13.13 -11.71 14.17
N ARG A 160 13.31 -11.99 12.87
CA ARG A 160 14.57 -12.46 12.28
C ARG A 160 15.70 -11.46 12.52
N PHE A 161 15.44 -10.17 12.27
CA PHE A 161 16.42 -9.11 12.51
C PHE A 161 16.86 -9.06 13.99
N LYS A 162 15.92 -9.21 14.94
CA LYS A 162 16.27 -9.29 16.36
C LYS A 162 17.17 -10.49 16.66
N HIS A 163 16.86 -11.66 16.10
CA HIS A 163 17.64 -12.88 16.30
C HIS A 163 19.06 -12.74 15.75
N GLU A 164 19.19 -12.30 14.48
CA GLU A 164 20.49 -12.08 13.85
C GLU A 164 21.32 -11.01 14.59
N ARG A 165 20.66 -9.97 15.13
CA ARG A 165 21.34 -8.96 15.96
C ARG A 165 21.93 -9.55 17.25
N VAL A 166 21.24 -10.51 17.87
CA VAL A 166 21.76 -11.21 19.06
C VAL A 166 22.93 -12.11 18.67
N ARG A 167 22.77 -12.92 17.62
CA ARG A 167 23.82 -13.81 17.10
C ARG A 167 25.09 -13.06 16.71
N ALA A 168 24.95 -11.90 16.05
CA ALA A 168 26.08 -11.05 15.70
C ALA A 168 26.82 -10.51 16.93
N LYS A 169 26.12 -10.22 18.03
CA LYS A 169 26.75 -9.81 19.30
C LYS A 169 27.51 -10.97 19.95
N GLU A 170 26.96 -12.18 19.91
CA GLU A 170 27.59 -13.40 20.44
C GLU A 170 28.86 -13.75 19.67
N LEU A 171 28.79 -13.81 18.33
CA LEU A 171 29.95 -14.04 17.47
C LEU A 171 31.04 -12.99 17.68
N LYS A 172 30.68 -11.72 17.87
CA LYS A 172 31.65 -10.67 18.22
C LYS A 172 32.37 -10.94 19.54
N ARG A 173 31.67 -11.49 20.54
CA ARG A 173 32.27 -11.85 21.84
C ARG A 173 33.19 -13.06 21.69
N GLU A 174 32.75 -14.11 21.01
CA GLU A 174 33.57 -15.30 20.73
C GLU A 174 34.84 -14.95 19.96
N LEU A 175 34.73 -14.11 18.94
CA LEU A 175 35.86 -13.65 18.15
C LEU A 175 36.83 -12.79 18.99
N ARG A 176 36.33 -11.96 19.91
CA ARG A 176 37.18 -11.24 20.88
C ARG A 176 37.92 -12.23 21.80
N THR A 177 37.25 -13.26 22.29
CA THR A 177 37.85 -14.30 23.14
C THR A 177 38.90 -15.13 22.39
N ALA A 178 38.60 -15.56 21.18
CA ALA A 178 39.52 -16.31 20.32
C ALA A 178 40.78 -15.49 19.98
N ARG A 179 40.62 -14.20 19.66
CA ARG A 179 41.76 -13.29 19.44
C ARG A 179 42.64 -13.14 20.69
N LYS A 180 42.03 -13.03 21.88
CA LYS A 180 42.80 -12.99 23.14
C LYS A 180 43.58 -14.28 23.35
N ALA A 181 42.95 -15.44 23.13
CA ALA A 181 43.61 -16.74 23.25
C ALA A 181 44.79 -16.88 22.26
N LEU A 182 44.60 -16.48 21.00
CA LEU A 182 45.66 -16.50 19.99
C LEU A 182 46.87 -15.67 20.42
N ARG A 183 46.64 -14.43 20.89
CA ARG A 183 47.71 -13.56 21.41
C ARG A 183 48.46 -14.22 22.57
N THR A 184 47.75 -14.87 23.49
CA THR A 184 48.39 -15.61 24.58
C THR A 184 49.28 -16.73 24.05
N TYR A 185 48.81 -17.52 23.07
CA TYR A 185 49.61 -18.58 22.46
C TYR A 185 50.84 -18.04 21.72
N GLU A 186 50.70 -16.94 20.98
CA GLU A 186 51.81 -16.27 20.30
C GLU A 186 52.90 -15.82 21.30
N VAL A 187 52.51 -15.23 22.43
CA VAL A 187 53.45 -14.83 23.50
C VAL A 187 54.15 -16.05 24.11
N LEU A 188 53.41 -17.12 24.42
CA LEU A 188 54.00 -18.35 24.96
C LEU A 188 55.00 -18.99 23.98
N GLU A 189 54.71 -18.95 22.67
CA GLU A 189 55.63 -19.41 21.65
C GLU A 189 56.88 -18.54 21.54
N GLN A 190 56.75 -17.22 21.65
CA GLN A 190 57.90 -16.30 21.65
C GLN A 190 58.83 -16.54 22.85
N ILE A 191 58.25 -16.74 24.05
CA ILE A 191 59.01 -17.12 25.25
C ILE A 191 59.73 -18.46 25.03
N ARG A 192 59.04 -19.48 24.50
CA ARG A 192 59.63 -20.79 24.18
C ARG A 192 60.78 -20.67 23.17
N SER A 193 60.68 -19.76 22.21
CA SER A 193 61.72 -19.52 21.19
C SER A 193 62.95 -18.76 21.71
N GLY A 194 62.97 -18.37 22.99
CA GLY A 194 64.12 -17.74 23.65
C GLY A 194 64.20 -16.22 23.49
N LYS A 195 63.12 -15.56 23.04
CA LYS A 195 63.09 -14.09 22.93
C LYS A 195 63.05 -13.45 24.34
N PRO A 196 63.86 -12.41 24.60
CA PRO A 196 63.86 -11.73 25.90
C PRO A 196 62.51 -11.05 26.16
N LEU A 197 62.03 -11.16 27.41
CA LEU A 197 60.68 -10.74 27.82
C LEU A 197 60.43 -9.24 27.61
N GLU A 198 61.46 -8.41 27.77
CA GLU A 198 61.45 -6.96 27.48
C GLU A 198 61.01 -6.67 26.04
N GLU A 199 61.52 -7.44 25.06
CA GLU A 199 61.26 -7.23 23.64
C GLU A 199 59.84 -7.68 23.24
N ILE A 200 59.35 -8.75 23.87
CA ILE A 200 57.98 -9.27 23.71
C ILE A 200 56.94 -8.27 24.22
N LEU A 201 57.16 -7.72 25.42
CA LEU A 201 56.24 -6.76 26.04
C LEU A 201 56.23 -5.42 25.28
N THR A 202 57.38 -4.97 24.79
CA THR A 202 57.49 -3.74 24.00
C THR A 202 56.75 -3.86 22.65
N GLY A 203 56.82 -5.02 21.99
CA GLY A 203 56.07 -5.29 20.75
C GLY A 203 54.56 -5.42 20.94
N ALA A 204 54.09 -5.96 22.07
CA ALA A 204 52.66 -6.13 22.37
C ALA A 204 51.92 -4.81 22.62
N ILE A 205 52.60 -3.78 23.16
CA ILE A 205 52.04 -2.46 23.44
C ILE A 205 51.81 -1.65 22.14
N VAL A 206 52.66 -1.82 21.14
CA VAL A 206 52.61 -1.07 19.87
C VAL A 206 51.44 -1.49 18.96
N PHE A 207 50.97 -2.74 19.06
CA PHE A 207 49.89 -3.26 18.21
C PHE A 207 48.47 -3.04 18.78
N ALA A 208 48.36 -2.37 19.93
CA ALA A 208 47.10 -2.23 20.68
C ALA A 208 46.28 -0.95 20.37
N GLY A 209 46.65 -0.11 19.40
CA GLY A 209 45.83 1.03 18.93
C GLY A 209 45.46 0.93 17.44
N PRO A 210 44.39 1.58 16.91
CA PRO A 210 43.51 2.60 17.50
C PRO A 210 42.03 2.19 17.67
N ASP A 211 41.60 1.00 17.25
CA ASP A 211 40.20 0.53 17.46
C ASP A 211 40.03 -0.22 18.80
N GLY A 212 40.95 0.04 19.73
CA GLY A 212 40.89 -0.41 21.11
C GLY A 212 39.74 0.29 21.83
N GLU A 213 38.52 -0.23 21.68
CA GLU A 213 37.46 0.00 22.66
C GLU A 213 37.87 -0.68 23.97
N GLY A 214 38.74 0.03 24.69
CA GLY A 214 39.00 -0.18 26.10
C GLY A 214 37.76 0.21 26.87
N SER A 215 37.04 -0.81 27.34
CA SER A 215 36.24 -0.68 28.55
C SER A 215 36.79 -1.68 29.54
N ILE A 216 37.75 -1.22 30.34
CA ILE A 216 37.97 -1.73 31.69
C ILE A 216 37.37 -0.67 32.60
N ALA A 217 36.24 -0.98 33.21
CA ALA A 217 35.73 -0.30 34.39
C ALA A 217 35.52 -1.39 35.48
N PRO A 218 35.59 -1.01 36.76
CA PRO A 218 36.14 -1.82 37.86
C PRO A 218 35.37 -3.10 38.19
#